data_AF-A0A1Y4T0X5-F1
#
_entry.id   AF-A0A1Y4T0X5-F1
#
_cell.length_a   1.000
_cell.length_b   1.000
_cell.length_c   1.000
_cell.angle_alpha   90.00
_cell.angle_beta   90.00
_cell.angle_gamma   90.00
#
_symmetry.space_group_name_H-M   'P 1'
#
loop_
_entity.id
_entity.type
_entity.pdbx_description
1 polymer ?
#
loop_
_entity_poly.entity_id
_entity_poly.type
_entity_poly.pdbx_seq_one_letter_code
_entity_poly.pdbx_strand_id
1 'polypeptide(L)' 'MTISAKKNLNKDEKNKDGQYIRQERYAGSMSRSFYVGENVPQSDIKAKFEDGVLRISIPKQDMKVIENNNTIMID' A
#
# COMPACT_ATOMS: atom_id res chain seq x y z
N MET A 1 8.06 0.64 1.68
CA MET A 1 6.84 1.21 2.33
C MET A 1 5.94 0.07 2.78
N THR A 2 5.39 0.14 3.98
CA THR A 2 4.52 -0.92 4.55
C THR A 2 3.18 -0.33 4.97
N ILE A 3 2.10 -1.02 4.65
CA ILE A 3 0.72 -0.65 4.99
C ILE A 3 0.14 -1.75 5.86
N SER A 4 -0.29 -1.39 7.07
CA SER A 4 -0.88 -2.31 8.04
C SER A 4 -2.28 -1.85 8.42
N ALA A 5 -3.23 -2.79 8.56
CA ALA A 5 -4.59 -2.50 8.99
C ALA A 5 -5.17 -3.62 9.86
N LYS A 6 -6.09 -3.29 10.75
CA LYS A 6 -6.87 -4.25 11.55
C LYS A 6 -8.36 -4.01 11.33
N LYS A 7 -9.09 -5.04 10.90
CA LYS A 7 -10.53 -5.00 10.65
C LYS A 7 -11.24 -5.91 11.65
N ASN A 8 -12.15 -5.34 12.44
CA ASN A 8 -13.01 -6.08 13.36
C ASN A 8 -14.42 -6.24 12.76
N LEU A 9 -15.12 -7.32 13.12
CA LEU A 9 -16.53 -7.53 12.78
C LEU A 9 -17.38 -7.08 13.97
N ASN A 10 -18.26 -6.09 13.76
CA ASN A 10 -19.14 -5.59 14.81
C ASN A 10 -20.50 -6.32 14.84
N LYS A 11 -20.89 -7.02 13.77
CA LYS A 11 -22.18 -7.72 13.66
C LYS A 11 -22.08 -8.85 12.64
N ASP A 12 -22.07 -10.09 13.14
CA ASP A 12 -22.47 -11.26 12.36
C ASP A 12 -23.72 -11.85 13.04
N GLU A 13 -24.63 -12.42 12.26
CA GLU A 13 -25.80 -13.12 12.80
C GLU A 13 -25.31 -14.34 13.59
N LYS A 14 -25.53 -14.30 14.90
CA LYS A 14 -25.29 -15.42 15.80
C LYS A 14 -26.61 -16.03 16.22
N ASN A 15 -26.66 -17.35 16.35
CA ASN A 15 -27.82 -18.02 16.93
C ASN A 15 -27.88 -17.75 18.45
N LYS A 16 -28.95 -18.22 19.11
CA LYS A 16 -29.16 -18.05 20.56
C LYS A 16 -28.03 -18.64 21.41
N ASP A 17 -27.29 -19.60 20.85
CA ASP A 17 -26.16 -20.28 21.48
C ASP A 17 -24.80 -19.63 21.15
N GLY A 18 -24.81 -18.47 20.47
CA GLY A 18 -23.62 -17.66 20.19
C GLY A 18 -22.76 -18.13 19.01
N GLN A 19 -23.21 -19.15 18.27
CA GLN A 19 -22.51 -19.66 17.08
C GLN A 19 -22.78 -18.76 15.87
N TYR A 20 -21.76 -18.56 15.05
CA TYR A 20 -21.90 -17.83 13.79
C TYR A 20 -22.81 -18.61 12.83
N ILE A 21 -23.91 -17.99 12.41
CA ILE A 21 -24.80 -18.53 11.38
C ILE A 21 -24.23 -18.22 9.99
N ARG A 22 -23.69 -17.00 9.81
CA ARG A 22 -23.15 -16.55 8.53
C ARG A 22 -22.05 -15.51 8.73
N GLN A 23 -20.93 -15.69 8.03
CA GLN A 23 -19.81 -14.74 7.99
C GLN A 23 -19.32 -14.61 6.55
N GLU A 24 -19.58 -13.46 5.92
CA GLU A 24 -19.16 -13.19 4.53
C GLU A 24 -17.92 -12.29 4.46
N ARG A 25 -17.66 -11.52 5.52
CA ARG A 25 -16.61 -10.50 5.53
C ARG A 25 -15.44 -10.95 6.40
N TYR A 26 -14.23 -10.72 5.89
CA TYR A 26 -13.00 -10.96 6.63
C TYR A 26 -12.87 -10.03 7.85
N ALA A 27 -12.46 -10.61 8.98
CA ALA A 27 -11.88 -9.91 10.13
C ALA A 27 -10.47 -10.41 10.37
N GLY A 28 -9.61 -9.48 10.79
CA GLY A 28 -8.23 -9.77 11.11
C GLY A 28 -7.31 -8.61 10.80
N SER A 29 -6.02 -8.85 10.98
CA SER A 29 -4.96 -7.93 10.59
C SER A 29 -4.43 -8.26 9.21
N MET A 30 -4.16 -7.24 8.41
CA MET A 30 -3.44 -7.36 7.15
C MET A 30 -2.22 -6.46 7.14
N SER A 31 -1.16 -6.90 6.46
CA SER A 31 0.01 -6.09 6.16
C SER A 31 0.44 -6.34 4.72
N ARG A 32 0.79 -5.27 4.00
CA ARG A 32 1.33 -5.33 2.64
C ARG A 32 2.51 -4.39 2.52
N SER A 33 3.56 -4.85 1.88
CA SER A 33 4.79 -4.08 1.68
C SER A 33 5.05 -3.88 0.20
N PHE A 34 5.46 -2.68 -0.17
CA PHE A 34 5.81 -2.28 -1.52
C PHE A 34 7.20 -1.65 -1.52
N TYR A 35 8.03 -2.06 -2.47
CA TYR A 35 9.25 -1.34 -2.79
C TYR A 35 8.91 -0.13 -3.66
N VAL A 36 9.44 1.04 -3.30
CA VAL A 36 9.08 2.33 -3.93
C VAL A 36 10.32 3.11 -4.40
N GLY A 37 11.48 2.46 -4.45
CA GLY A 37 12.77 3.10 -4.73
C GLY A 37 13.49 3.56 -3.47
N GLU A 38 14.68 4.12 -3.66
CA GLU A 38 15.63 4.46 -2.58
C GLU A 38 15.52 5.93 -2.13
N ASN A 39 15.30 6.87 -3.05
CA ASN A 39 15.22 8.31 -2.74
C ASN A 39 13.79 8.83 -2.92
N VAL A 40 12.87 8.31 -2.11
CA VAL A 40 11.53 8.89 -1.94
C VAL A 40 11.53 9.64 -0.61
N PRO A 41 11.52 10.99 -0.61
CA PRO A 41 11.41 11.76 0.61
C PRO A 41 10.07 11.48 1.29
N GLN A 42 10.10 11.17 2.58
CA GLN A 42 8.88 10.86 3.33
C GLN A 42 7.90 12.06 3.35
N SER A 43 8.42 13.29 3.32
CA SER A 43 7.63 14.53 3.25
C SER A 43 6.71 14.62 2.04
N ASP A 44 7.08 13.95 0.95
CA ASP A 44 6.41 14.10 -0.34
C ASP A 44 5.35 13.00 -0.56
N ILE A 45 5.31 12.00 0.32
CA ILE A 45 4.30 10.95 0.30
C ILE A 45 3.00 11.52 0.88
N LYS A 46 1.94 11.51 0.06
CA LYS A 46 0.60 11.97 0.47
C LYS A 46 -0.36 10.79 0.56
N ALA A 47 -1.25 10.79 1.54
CA ALA A 47 -2.26 9.74 1.70
C ALA A 47 -3.64 10.34 2.00
N LYS A 48 -4.70 9.73 1.46
CA LYS A 48 -6.10 10.05 1.75
C LYS A 48 -6.89 8.76 1.95
N PHE A 49 -7.74 8.72 2.97
CA PHE A 49 -8.68 7.63 3.19
C PHE A 49 -10.11 8.17 3.07
N GLU A 50 -10.85 7.65 2.09
CA GLU A 50 -12.19 8.13 1.75
C GLU A 50 -13.00 6.95 1.19
N ASP A 51 -14.27 6.84 1.60
CA ASP A 51 -15.20 5.80 1.16
C ASP A 51 -14.66 4.36 1.28
N GLY A 52 -13.87 4.10 2.33
CA GLY A 52 -13.28 2.79 2.59
C GLY A 52 -12.03 2.46 1.75
N VAL A 53 -11.51 3.42 0.98
CA VAL A 53 -10.33 3.24 0.11
C VAL A 53 -9.17 4.11 0.59
N LEU A 54 -8.03 3.49 0.86
CA LEU A 54 -6.77 4.18 1.14
C LEU A 54 -6.04 4.44 -0.18
N ARG A 55 -5.87 5.73 -0.52
CA ARG A 55 -5.08 6.18 -1.67
C ARG A 55 -3.77 6.77 -1.16
N ILE A 56 -2.65 6.30 -1.70
CA ILE A 56 -1.30 6.80 -1.38
C ILE A 56 -0.66 7.26 -2.69
N SER A 57 -0.20 8.50 -2.71
CA SER A 57 0.49 9.12 -3.83
C SER A 57 1.97 9.24 -3.50
N ILE A 58 2.80 8.65 -4.35
CA ILE A 58 4.26 8.67 -4.23
C ILE A 58 4.80 9.35 -5.50
N PRO A 59 5.51 10.48 -5.39
CA PRO A 59 6.13 11.10 -6.54
C PRO A 59 7.19 10.18 -7.14
N LYS A 60 7.22 10.09 -8.47
CA LYS A 60 8.30 9.38 -9.16
C LYS A 60 9.56 10.23 -9.10
N GLN A 61 10.71 9.59 -9.03
CA GLN A 61 11.96 10.27 -9.29
C GLN A 61 12.00 10.71 -10.75
N ASP A 62 12.51 11.93 -10.97
CA ASP A 62 12.78 12.39 -12.32
C ASP A 62 13.81 11.47 -12.97
N MET A 63 13.48 10.97 -14.17
CA MET A 63 14.46 10.25 -14.97
C MET A 63 15.55 11.23 -15.38
N LYS A 64 16.77 11.00 -14.91
CA LYS A 64 17.94 11.70 -15.46
C LYS A 64 17.98 11.39 -16.97
N VAL A 65 17.90 12.44 -17.78
CA VAL A 65 18.16 12.34 -19.22
C VAL A 65 19.60 11.86 -19.36
N ILE A 66 19.78 10.61 -19.77
CA ILE A 66 21.10 10.07 -20.05
C ILE A 66 21.48 10.63 -21.42
N GLU A 67 22.49 11.50 -21.47
CA GLU A 67 23.10 11.87 -22.74
C GLU A 67 23.77 10.62 -23.32
N ASN A 68 23.30 10.16 -24.49
CA ASN A 68 23.81 8.97 -25.18
C ASN A 68 25.17 9.24 -25.84
N ASN A 69 26.19 9.61 -25.06
CA ASN A 69 27.56 9.71 -25.56
C ASN A 69 28.21 8.32 -25.51
N ASN A 70 27.75 7.43 -26.41
CA ASN A 70 28.24 6.05 -26.55
C ASN A 70 29.59 5.99 -27.30
N THR A 71 30.56 6.80 -26.92
CA THR A 71 31.91 6.76 -27.50
C THR A 71 32.93 6.51 -26.39
N ILE A 72 33.51 5.31 -26.39
CA ILE A 72 34.63 4.95 -25.53
C ILE A 72 35.83 4.78 -26.45
N MET A 73 36.80 5.70 -26.37
CA MET A 73 38.07 5.57 -27.08
C MET A 73 38.97 4.61 -26.30
N ILE A 74 39.67 3.73 -27.00
CA ILE A 74 40.66 2.81 -26.45
C ILE A 74 42.00 3.13 -27.14
N ASP A 75 43.06 3.28 -26.35
CA ASP A 75 44.45 3.42 -26.82
C ASP A 75 45.11 2.05 -27.10
#